data_AF-A0A0J7KAL4-F1
#
_entry.id   AF-A0A0J7KAL4-F1
#
_cell.length_a   1.000
_cell.length_b   1.000
_cell.length_c   1.000
_cell.angle_alpha   90.00
_cell.angle_beta   90.00
_cell.angle_gamma   90.00
#
_symmetry.space_group_name_H-M   'P 1'
#
loop_
_entity.id
_entity.type
_entity.pdbx_description
1 polymer ?
#
loop_
_entity_poly.entity_id
_entity_poly.type
_entity_poly.pdbx_seq_one_letter_code
_entity_poly.pdbx_strand_id
1 'polypeptide(L)'
;MHVSEFPYKNESTSLFVLLPASKKKSYWRINMDKNVTNIYVLIMRLSTEEGICELRNLLNGDTTSEDVTDVTDTYFSTLLTRPNFELERNLPIRKLLRALGAEELLMPDAINLDSFFVENKESVHLGNAVHRTHVKVTEEDTIAGSATVIYTGQERCSSTKQVVVNNNYPFIWLIYDKLRKDILFVGAFNKFAYSLD
;
A
#
# COMPACT_ATOMS: atom_id res chain seq x y z
N MET A 1 8.18 -12.22 8.70
CA MET A 1 7.85 -10.78 8.86
C MET A 1 7.07 -10.61 10.15
N HIS A 2 7.00 -9.41 10.71
CA HIS A 2 6.05 -9.14 11.79
C HIS A 2 4.83 -8.43 11.20
N VAL A 3 3.63 -8.85 11.61
CA VAL A 3 2.35 -8.29 11.14
C VAL A 3 1.56 -7.87 12.37
N SER A 4 1.13 -6.61 12.40
CA SER A 4 0.25 -6.07 13.44
C SER A 4 -1.09 -5.70 12.81
N GLU A 5 -2.19 -6.07 13.48
CA GLU A 5 -3.56 -5.73 13.07
C GLU A 5 -4.14 -4.65 14.00
N PHE A 6 -4.72 -3.61 13.41
CA PHE A 6 -5.43 -2.54 14.11
C PHE A 6 -6.86 -2.45 13.55
N PRO A 7 -7.84 -3.13 14.18
CA PRO A 7 -9.20 -3.19 13.67
C PRO A 7 -9.92 -1.84 13.76
N TYR A 8 -10.80 -1.57 12.80
CA TYR A 8 -11.71 -0.41 12.85
C TYR A 8 -12.98 -0.76 13.63
N LYS A 9 -13.52 0.21 14.37
CA LYS A 9 -14.72 -0.01 15.19
C LYS A 9 -15.90 -0.39 14.30
N ASN A 10 -16.55 -1.52 14.60
CA ASN A 10 -17.78 -2.00 13.95
C ASN A 10 -17.66 -2.25 12.43
N GLU A 11 -16.46 -2.43 11.91
CA GLU A 11 -16.22 -2.74 10.49
C GLU A 11 -15.51 -4.09 10.33
N SER A 12 -15.70 -4.74 9.17
CA SER A 12 -14.88 -5.89 8.74
C SER A 12 -13.48 -5.47 8.27
N THR A 13 -13.17 -4.18 8.36
CA THR A 13 -11.95 -3.58 7.84
C THR A 13 -10.91 -3.46 8.95
N SER A 14 -9.64 -3.63 8.61
CA SER A 14 -8.54 -3.43 9.55
C SER A 14 -7.33 -2.79 8.87
N LEU A 15 -6.58 -1.99 9.63
CA LEU A 15 -5.25 -1.54 9.23
C LEU A 15 -4.25 -2.63 9.62
N PHE A 16 -3.50 -3.14 8.65
CA PHE A 16 -2.36 -4.01 8.92
C PHE A 16 -1.06 -3.24 8.71
N VAL A 17 -0.10 -3.46 9.60
CA VAL A 17 1.26 -2.93 9.50
C VAL A 17 2.24 -4.09 9.45
N LEU A 18 3.07 -4.10 8.43
CA LEU A 18 4.05 -5.14 8.15
C LEU A 18 5.44 -4.56 8.36
N LEU A 19 6.21 -5.21 9.22
CA LEU A 19 7.57 -4.83 9.56
C LEU A 19 8.56 -5.92 9.14
N PRO A 20 9.71 -5.55 8.54
CA PRO A 20 10.79 -6.49 8.32
C PRO A 20 11.24 -7.10 9.64
N ALA A 21 11.31 -8.42 9.70
CA ALA A 21 11.76 -9.15 10.87
C ALA A 21 12.68 -10.28 10.45
N SER A 22 13.72 -10.54 11.25
CA SER A 22 14.71 -11.58 11.01
C SER A 22 14.86 -12.46 12.25
N LYS A 23 15.06 -13.75 12.06
CA LYS A 23 15.31 -14.69 13.15
C LYS A 23 16.80 -14.66 13.49
N LYS A 24 17.12 -14.40 14.76
CA LYS A 24 18.50 -14.50 15.29
C LYS A 24 18.56 -15.64 16.30
N LYS A 25 19.31 -16.70 15.99
CA LYS A 25 19.52 -17.89 16.83
C LYS A 25 18.19 -18.44 17.40
N SER A 26 17.77 -17.96 18.58
CA SER A 26 16.60 -18.41 19.34
C SER A 26 15.40 -17.46 19.35
N TYR A 27 15.48 -16.24 18.81
CA TYR A 27 14.39 -15.26 18.87
C TYR A 27 14.19 -14.46 17.58
N TRP A 28 13.00 -13.92 17.39
CA TRP A 28 12.68 -12.99 16.30
C TRP A 28 13.04 -11.56 16.67
N ARG A 29 13.67 -10.84 15.74
CA ARG A 29 13.97 -9.41 15.87
C ARG A 29 13.26 -8.64 14.77
N ILE A 30 12.46 -7.65 15.16
CA ILE A 30 11.94 -6.64 14.24
C ILE A 30 13.08 -5.69 13.89
N ASN A 31 13.31 -5.48 12.58
CA ASN A 31 14.33 -4.58 12.08
C ASN A 31 13.72 -3.18 11.94
N MET A 32 13.97 -2.33 12.94
CA MET A 32 13.54 -0.93 12.96
C MET A 32 14.64 0.05 12.54
N ASP A 33 15.71 -0.44 11.90
CA ASP A 33 16.71 0.45 11.33
C ASP A 33 16.14 1.26 10.16
N LYS A 34 16.69 2.45 9.91
CA LYS A 34 16.31 3.28 8.76
C LYS A 34 16.78 2.69 7.42
N ASN A 35 17.43 1.52 7.43
CA ASN A 35 17.97 0.90 6.22
C ASN A 35 16.83 0.32 5.38
N VAL A 36 16.65 0.91 4.21
CA VAL A 36 15.60 0.53 3.26
C VAL A 36 15.80 -0.86 2.65
N THR A 37 16.99 -1.45 2.77
CA THR A 37 17.26 -2.80 2.23
C THR A 37 16.31 -3.84 2.81
N ASN A 38 16.03 -3.76 4.11
CA ASN A 38 15.13 -4.68 4.80
C ASN A 38 13.69 -4.60 4.25
N ILE A 39 13.22 -3.39 3.92
CA ILE A 39 11.88 -3.22 3.35
C ILE A 39 11.83 -3.68 1.90
N TYR A 40 12.89 -3.47 1.11
CA TYR A 40 12.98 -4.01 -0.25
C TYR A 40 12.96 -5.54 -0.27
N VAL A 41 13.74 -6.18 0.59
CA VAL A 41 13.75 -7.66 0.73
C VAL A 41 12.36 -8.17 1.12
N LEU A 42 11.66 -7.48 2.02
CA LEU A 42 10.29 -7.83 2.38
C LEU A 42 9.33 -7.70 1.17
N ILE A 43 9.38 -6.60 0.42
CA ILE A 43 8.56 -6.39 -0.77
C ILE A 43 8.83 -7.47 -1.83
N MET A 44 10.11 -7.80 -2.06
CA MET A 44 10.50 -8.86 -2.99
C MET A 44 9.94 -10.21 -2.57
N ARG A 45 10.01 -10.54 -1.28
CA ARG A 45 9.38 -11.77 -0.75
C ARG A 45 7.86 -11.75 -0.96
N LEU A 46 7.18 -10.65 -0.67
CA LEU A 46 5.73 -10.51 -0.87
C LEU A 46 5.30 -10.55 -2.34
N SER A 47 6.25 -10.37 -3.27
CA SER A 47 6.00 -10.45 -4.71
C SER A 47 6.11 -11.90 -5.25
N THR A 48 6.49 -12.87 -4.40
CA THR A 48 6.46 -14.31 -4.74
C THR A 48 5.09 -14.91 -4.46
N GLU A 49 4.75 -16.01 -5.14
CA GLU A 49 3.48 -16.73 -4.91
C GLU A 49 3.38 -17.23 -3.47
N GLU A 50 4.45 -17.78 -2.93
CA GLU A 50 4.50 -18.26 -1.54
C GLU A 50 4.32 -17.11 -0.55
N GLY A 51 5.04 -16.01 -0.76
CA GLY A 51 4.99 -14.86 0.14
C GLY A 51 3.64 -14.15 0.17
N ILE A 52 2.96 -14.02 -0.99
CA ILE A 52 1.61 -13.43 -1.03
C ILE A 52 0.56 -14.39 -0.45
N CYS A 53 0.72 -15.71 -0.65
CA CYS A 53 -0.16 -16.71 -0.02
C CYS A 53 -0.02 -16.70 1.50
N GLU A 54 1.21 -16.66 2.03
CA GLU A 54 1.48 -16.53 3.47
C GLU A 54 0.85 -15.25 4.04
N LEU A 55 1.00 -14.12 3.34
CA LEU A 55 0.35 -12.87 3.73
C LEU A 55 -1.18 -13.02 3.76
N ARG A 56 -1.81 -13.57 2.72
CA ARG A 56 -3.28 -13.74 2.69
C ARG A 56 -3.78 -14.61 3.84
N ASN A 57 -3.08 -15.69 4.16
CA ASN A 57 -3.45 -16.55 5.29
C ASN A 57 -3.35 -15.79 6.62
N LEU A 58 -2.32 -14.97 6.80
CA LEU A 58 -2.17 -14.10 7.97
C LEU A 58 -3.31 -13.06 8.07
N LEU A 59 -3.66 -12.40 6.97
CA LEU A 59 -4.72 -11.38 6.94
C LEU A 59 -6.12 -11.96 7.22
N ASN A 60 -6.36 -13.21 6.80
CA ASN A 60 -7.62 -13.91 7.04
C ASN A 60 -7.71 -14.54 8.44
N GLY A 61 -6.60 -14.63 9.17
CA GLY A 61 -6.54 -15.42 10.41
C GLY A 61 -6.56 -16.93 10.18
N ASP A 62 -6.26 -17.38 8.95
CA ASP A 62 -6.21 -18.80 8.55
C ASP A 62 -4.85 -19.45 8.92
N THR A 63 -4.11 -18.86 9.86
CA THR A 63 -2.78 -19.35 10.25
C THR A 63 -2.88 -20.54 11.20
N THR A 64 -2.12 -21.58 10.92
CA THR A 64 -1.92 -22.71 11.84
C THR A 64 -1.20 -22.22 13.09
N SER A 65 -1.64 -22.68 14.27
CA SER A 65 -1.20 -22.22 15.61
C SER A 65 0.32 -22.29 15.89
N GLU A 66 1.10 -22.91 15.01
CA GLU A 66 2.56 -23.04 15.12
C GLU A 66 3.33 -21.78 14.67
N ASP A 67 2.72 -20.90 13.87
CA ASP A 67 3.38 -19.69 13.35
C ASP A 67 3.25 -18.46 14.28
N VAL A 68 2.37 -18.54 15.27
CA VAL A 68 2.21 -17.50 16.30
C VAL A 68 3.21 -17.78 17.41
N THR A 69 4.49 -17.45 17.18
CA THR A 69 5.41 -17.35 18.31
C THR A 69 4.99 -16.16 19.14
N ASP A 70 4.41 -16.45 20.31
CA ASP A 70 4.10 -15.54 21.39
C ASP A 70 5.31 -14.63 21.64
N VAL A 71 5.31 -13.43 21.06
CA VAL A 71 6.36 -12.43 21.28
C VAL A 71 6.08 -11.84 22.66
N THR A 72 6.38 -12.63 23.69
CA THR A 72 6.19 -12.36 25.12
C THR A 72 7.19 -11.36 25.69
N ASP A 73 7.78 -10.51 24.85
CA ASP A 73 8.50 -9.34 25.34
C ASP A 73 7.49 -8.20 25.42
N THR A 74 7.00 -7.93 26.64
CA THR A 74 6.14 -6.79 26.96
C THR A 74 6.72 -5.46 26.42
N TYR A 75 8.04 -5.39 26.26
CA TYR A 75 8.76 -4.25 25.67
C TYR A 75 8.56 -4.10 24.14
N PHE A 76 8.30 -5.18 23.40
CA PHE A 76 8.00 -5.11 21.96
C PHE A 76 6.54 -4.73 21.70
N SER A 77 5.61 -5.19 22.55
CA SER A 77 4.18 -4.84 22.45
C SER A 77 3.95 -3.34 22.65
N THR A 78 4.70 -2.68 23.52
CA THR A 78 4.61 -1.22 23.75
C THR A 78 5.23 -0.37 22.64
N LEU A 79 6.14 -0.92 21.83
CA LEU A 79 6.76 -0.23 20.69
C LEU A 79 5.94 -0.30 19.40
N LEU A 80 4.95 -1.20 19.34
CA LEU A 80 4.09 -1.42 18.18
C LEU A 80 2.81 -0.58 18.29
N THR A 81 2.98 0.73 18.39
CA THR A 81 1.85 1.66 18.36
C THR A 81 1.26 1.74 16.96
N ARG A 82 -0.05 2.01 16.90
CA ARG A 82 -0.74 2.35 15.65
C ARG A 82 0.02 3.51 14.99
N PRO A 83 0.36 3.43 13.70
CA PRO A 83 1.13 4.47 13.05
C PRO A 83 0.28 5.74 12.88
N ASN A 84 0.90 6.90 13.05
CA ASN A 84 0.26 8.19 12.76
C ASN A 84 0.91 8.81 11.52
N PHE A 85 0.14 8.92 10.43
CA PHE A 85 0.62 9.49 9.18
C PHE A 85 -0.51 10.10 8.35
N GLU A 86 -0.14 11.05 7.48
CA GLU A 86 -1.01 11.60 6.46
C GLU A 86 -0.25 11.66 5.14
N LEU A 87 -0.83 11.11 4.08
CA LEU A 87 -0.24 11.12 2.75
C LEU A 87 -1.26 11.48 1.69
N GLU A 88 -0.76 12.14 0.65
CA GLU A 88 -1.47 12.32 -0.61
C GLU A 88 -0.57 11.93 -1.78
N ARG A 89 -1.10 11.12 -2.71
CA ARG A 89 -0.36 10.63 -3.88
C ARG A 89 -1.20 10.66 -5.13
N ASN A 90 -0.58 11.13 -6.22
CA ASN A 90 -1.10 11.02 -7.57
C ASN A 90 -0.33 9.92 -8.31
N LEU A 91 -1.05 8.92 -8.81
CA LEU A 91 -0.55 7.86 -9.67
C LEU A 91 -1.05 8.09 -11.10
N PRO A 92 -0.21 8.60 -12.01
CA PRO A 92 -0.56 8.68 -13.42
C PRO A 92 -0.75 7.27 -13.98
N ILE A 93 -1.94 6.97 -14.48
CA ILE A 93 -2.30 5.63 -14.98
C ILE A 93 -1.38 5.21 -16.14
N ARG A 94 -0.96 6.15 -16.99
CA ARG A 94 0.04 5.88 -18.03
C ARG A 94 1.36 5.34 -17.46
N LYS A 95 1.84 5.87 -16.33
CA LYS A 95 3.06 5.39 -15.68
C LYS A 95 2.87 3.98 -15.10
N LEU A 96 1.69 3.72 -14.53
CA LEU A 96 1.34 2.40 -14.03
C LEU A 96 1.32 1.36 -15.14
N LEU A 97 0.59 1.62 -16.24
CA LEU A 97 0.48 0.69 -17.37
C LEU A 97 1.85 0.38 -17.99
N ARG A 98 2.72 1.39 -18.16
CA ARG A 98 4.11 1.18 -18.57
C ARG A 98 4.89 0.28 -17.62
N ALA A 99 4.76 0.49 -16.30
CA ALA A 99 5.44 -0.33 -15.31
C ALA A 99 4.93 -1.78 -15.28
N LEU A 100 3.67 -2.00 -15.67
CA LEU A 100 3.07 -3.33 -15.84
C LEU A 100 3.37 -3.96 -17.21
N GLY A 101 4.08 -3.27 -18.11
CA GLY A 101 4.35 -3.74 -19.45
C GLY A 101 3.14 -3.72 -20.39
N ALA A 102 2.07 -3.00 -20.03
CA ALA A 102 0.82 -2.89 -20.77
C ALA A 102 0.68 -1.51 -21.47
N GLU A 103 1.77 -1.00 -22.04
CA GLU A 103 1.79 0.31 -22.71
C GLU A 103 0.97 0.31 -24.00
N GLU A 104 0.77 -0.85 -24.63
CA GLU A 104 -0.07 -1.02 -25.80
C GLU A 104 -1.51 -0.54 -25.56
N LEU A 105 -2.04 -0.69 -24.34
CA LEU A 105 -3.38 -0.20 -23.96
C LEU A 105 -3.52 1.33 -24.03
N LEU A 106 -2.41 2.05 -24.18
CA LEU A 106 -2.37 3.50 -24.34
C LEU A 106 -2.39 3.96 -25.80
N MET A 107 -2.35 3.04 -26.76
CA MET A 107 -2.42 3.36 -28.18
C MET A 107 -3.84 3.80 -28.57
N PRO A 108 -3.99 4.73 -29.53
CA PRO A 108 -5.29 5.28 -29.91
C PRO A 108 -6.34 4.23 -30.32
N ASP A 109 -5.90 3.10 -30.87
CA ASP A 109 -6.72 2.03 -31.43
C ASP A 109 -6.77 0.78 -30.54
N ALA A 110 -6.10 0.78 -29.38
CA ALA A 110 -5.99 -0.40 -28.53
C ALA A 110 -7.29 -0.77 -27.78
N ILE A 111 -8.12 0.23 -27.49
CA ILE A 111 -9.40 0.03 -26.79
C ILE A 111 -10.47 0.75 -27.60
N ASN A 112 -11.44 0.00 -28.11
CA ASN A 112 -12.61 0.59 -28.75
C ASN A 112 -13.53 1.17 -27.66
N LEU A 113 -13.49 2.50 -27.52
CA LEU A 113 -14.35 3.26 -26.61
C LEU A 113 -15.55 3.89 -27.32
N ASP A 114 -15.65 3.75 -28.65
CA ASP A 114 -16.61 4.47 -29.48
C ASP A 114 -18.05 4.17 -29.07
N SER A 115 -18.34 2.92 -28.72
CA SER A 115 -19.69 2.49 -28.28
C SER A 115 -20.18 3.16 -27.00
N PHE A 116 -19.28 3.74 -26.20
CA PHE A 116 -19.62 4.40 -24.94
C PHE A 116 -19.71 5.92 -25.06
N PHE A 117 -19.03 6.52 -26.06
CA PHE A 117 -18.82 7.96 -26.11
C PHE A 117 -19.19 8.63 -27.44
N VAL A 118 -19.46 7.87 -28.51
CA VAL A 118 -19.62 8.45 -29.85
C VAL A 118 -20.80 7.86 -30.63
N GLU A 119 -21.65 8.73 -31.17
CA GLU A 119 -22.69 8.37 -32.15
C GLU A 119 -22.22 8.59 -33.61
N ASN A 120 -21.15 9.37 -33.84
CA ASN A 120 -20.79 9.95 -35.14
C ASN A 120 -19.41 9.55 -35.73
N LYS A 121 -18.99 8.28 -35.62
CA LYS A 121 -17.78 7.71 -36.28
C LYS A 121 -16.41 8.36 -35.94
N GLU A 122 -16.33 9.22 -34.93
CA GLU A 122 -15.03 9.64 -34.39
C GLU A 122 -14.49 8.55 -33.44
N SER A 123 -13.19 8.23 -33.56
CA SER A 123 -12.56 7.24 -32.67
C SER A 123 -12.12 7.90 -31.37
N VAL A 124 -12.59 7.39 -30.22
CA VAL A 124 -12.18 7.86 -28.88
C VAL A 124 -11.13 6.94 -28.30
N HIS A 125 -10.07 7.53 -27.76
CA HIS A 125 -9.00 6.79 -27.09
C HIS A 125 -8.77 7.29 -25.67
N LEU A 126 -8.16 6.45 -24.84
CA LEU A 126 -7.78 6.83 -23.49
C LEU A 126 -6.73 7.95 -23.56
N GLY A 127 -7.14 9.16 -23.20
CA GLY A 127 -6.28 10.32 -23.05
C GLY A 127 -5.36 10.16 -21.83
N ASN A 128 -5.49 11.01 -20.82
CA ASN A 128 -4.74 10.84 -19.58
C ASN A 128 -5.68 10.51 -18.43
N ALA A 129 -5.18 9.71 -17.47
CA ALA A 129 -5.88 9.44 -16.24
C ALA A 129 -4.91 9.48 -15.07
N VAL A 130 -5.38 9.98 -13.93
CA VAL A 130 -4.64 9.99 -12.67
C VAL A 130 -5.52 9.43 -11.58
N HIS A 131 -5.00 8.45 -10.84
CA HIS A 131 -5.59 7.99 -9.60
C HIS A 131 -4.98 8.80 -8.45
N ARG A 132 -5.79 9.63 -7.80
CA ARG A 132 -5.41 10.43 -6.63
C ARG A 132 -5.89 9.72 -5.37
N THR A 133 -5.00 9.57 -4.40
CA THR A 133 -5.26 8.88 -3.14
C THR A 133 -4.85 9.78 -1.99
N HIS A 134 -5.73 9.92 -1.00
CA HIS A 134 -5.45 10.55 0.29
C HIS A 134 -5.69 9.53 1.40
N VAL A 135 -4.72 9.37 2.30
CA VAL A 135 -4.82 8.49 3.46
C VAL A 135 -4.26 9.21 4.67
N LYS A 136 -5.05 9.28 5.72
CA LYS A 136 -4.69 9.81 7.02
C LYS A 136 -5.02 8.77 8.08
N VAL A 137 -4.01 8.26 8.76
CA VAL A 137 -4.14 7.38 9.91
C VAL A 137 -3.72 8.16 11.15
N THR A 138 -4.59 8.20 12.15
CA THR A 138 -4.31 8.73 13.49
C THR A 138 -4.38 7.59 14.51
N GLU A 139 -4.16 7.93 15.78
CA GLU A 139 -4.29 6.97 16.88
C GLU A 139 -5.74 6.49 17.06
N GLU A 140 -6.72 7.33 16.71
CA GLU A 140 -8.14 7.07 16.94
C GLU A 140 -8.87 6.61 15.68
N ASP A 141 -8.51 7.16 14.52
CA ASP A 141 -9.28 7.03 13.28
C ASP A 141 -8.38 6.85 12.04
N THR A 142 -8.99 6.40 10.94
CA THR A 142 -8.40 6.47 9.61
C THR A 142 -9.40 7.11 8.65
N ILE A 143 -8.91 8.05 7.85
CA ILE A 143 -9.61 8.59 6.68
C ILE A 143 -8.83 8.13 5.45
N ALA A 144 -9.47 7.38 4.56
CA ALA A 144 -8.85 6.93 3.32
C ALA A 144 -9.84 7.11 2.16
N GLY A 145 -9.37 7.72 1.08
CA GLY A 145 -10.19 7.98 -0.10
C GLY A 145 -9.34 8.08 -1.35
N SER A 146 -9.91 7.64 -2.46
CA SER A 146 -9.29 7.77 -3.78
C SER A 146 -10.29 8.23 -4.83
N ALA A 147 -9.80 8.94 -5.84
CA ALA A 147 -10.57 9.34 -7.00
C ALA A 147 -9.72 9.16 -8.26
N THR A 148 -10.33 8.63 -9.32
CA THR A 148 -9.70 8.58 -10.65
C THR A 148 -10.25 9.69 -11.51
N VAL A 149 -9.37 10.57 -11.99
CA VAL A 149 -9.72 11.67 -12.89
C VAL A 149 -9.19 11.36 -14.27
N ILE A 150 -10.08 11.36 -15.27
CA ILE A 150 -9.75 11.21 -16.69
C ILE A 150 -9.84 12.60 -17.33
N TYR A 151 -8.83 12.99 -18.11
CA TYR A 151 -8.80 14.29 -18.79
C TYR A 151 -8.30 14.15 -20.23
N THR A 152 -8.92 14.95 -21.10
CA THR A 152 -8.65 15.06 -22.52
C THR A 152 -7.68 16.22 -22.75
N GLY A 153 -6.39 16.04 -22.43
CA GLY A 153 -5.39 17.09 -22.65
C GLY A 153 -4.05 16.87 -21.96
N GLN A 154 -3.14 17.82 -22.16
CA GLN A 154 -1.79 17.83 -21.58
C GLN A 154 -1.76 18.55 -20.21
N GLU A 155 -2.83 18.42 -19.44
CA GLU A 155 -2.92 19.00 -18.10
C GLU A 155 -1.90 18.31 -17.19
N ARG A 156 -1.04 19.12 -16.57
CA ARG A 156 -0.07 18.62 -15.61
C ARG A 156 -0.78 18.42 -14.29
N CYS A 157 -0.93 17.17 -13.87
CA CYS A 157 -1.41 16.88 -12.52
C CYS A 157 -0.41 17.47 -11.51
N SER A 158 -0.91 18.36 -10.64
CA SER A 158 -0.10 19.00 -9.59
C SER A 158 0.61 17.95 -8.74
N SER A 159 1.88 18.21 -8.41
CA SER A 159 2.66 17.30 -7.58
C SER A 159 2.25 17.46 -6.11
N THR A 160 1.26 16.72 -5.65
CA THR A 160 1.01 16.61 -4.21
C THR A 160 1.98 15.62 -3.57
N LYS A 161 2.68 16.10 -2.53
CA LYS A 161 3.61 15.36 -1.69
C LYS A 161 3.44 15.81 -0.24
N GLN A 162 2.22 15.92 0.26
CA GLN A 162 2.07 15.95 1.71
C GLN A 162 2.30 14.51 2.18
N VAL A 163 3.38 14.32 2.94
CA VAL A 163 3.71 13.06 3.60
C VAL A 163 4.21 13.44 4.99
N VAL A 164 3.35 13.29 5.98
CA VAL A 164 3.69 13.44 7.40
C VAL A 164 3.65 12.05 8.00
N VAL A 165 4.72 11.64 8.67
CA VAL A 165 4.83 10.32 9.30
C VAL A 165 5.56 10.52 10.61
N ASN A 166 4.92 10.11 11.71
CA ASN A 166 5.51 10.26 13.05
C ASN A 166 6.34 9.03 13.47
N ASN A 167 6.63 8.13 12.52
CA ASN A 167 7.43 6.92 12.73
C ASN A 167 8.79 7.03 12.01
N ASN A 168 9.85 6.60 12.70
CA ASN A 168 11.24 6.76 12.25
C ASN A 168 11.85 5.50 11.61
N TYR A 169 11.03 4.54 11.17
CA TYR A 169 11.49 3.27 10.57
C TYR A 169 10.61 2.83 9.38
N PRO A 170 11.12 2.01 8.44
CA PRO A 170 10.36 1.59 7.27
C PRO A 170 9.26 0.57 7.62
N PHE A 171 8.11 0.70 6.98
CA PHE A 171 7.02 -0.26 7.12
C PHE A 171 6.12 -0.30 5.88
N ILE A 172 5.46 -1.44 5.67
CA ILE A 172 4.36 -1.58 4.72
C ILE A 172 3.05 -1.47 5.51
N TRP A 173 2.03 -0.88 4.92
CA TRP A 173 0.70 -0.78 5.51
C TRP A 173 -0.37 -1.17 4.49
N LEU A 174 -1.47 -1.72 5.00
CA LEU A 174 -2.61 -2.20 4.22
C LEU A 174 -3.90 -1.82 4.94
N ILE A 175 -4.90 -1.33 4.21
CA ILE A 175 -6.28 -1.30 4.67
C ILE A 175 -6.97 -2.49 4.00
N TYR A 176 -7.40 -3.46 4.80
CA TYR A 176 -7.92 -4.74 4.32
C TYR A 176 -9.35 -4.96 4.78
N ASP A 177 -10.25 -5.33 3.87
CA ASP A 177 -11.60 -5.78 4.18
C ASP A 177 -11.61 -7.30 4.34
N LYS A 178 -11.76 -7.76 5.59
CA LYS A 178 -11.73 -9.18 5.94
C LYS A 178 -12.95 -9.94 5.42
N LEU A 179 -14.08 -9.25 5.23
CA LEU A 179 -15.29 -9.88 4.71
C LEU A 179 -15.15 -10.18 3.21
N ARG A 180 -14.65 -9.21 2.44
CA ARG A 180 -14.43 -9.34 0.99
C ARG A 180 -13.12 -10.03 0.63
N LYS A 181 -12.20 -10.14 1.60
CA LYS A 181 -10.83 -10.62 1.44
C LYS A 181 -10.02 -9.77 0.45
N ASP A 182 -10.24 -8.45 0.49
CA ASP A 182 -9.70 -7.49 -0.47
C ASP A 182 -8.82 -6.43 0.20
N ILE A 183 -7.72 -6.08 -0.48
CA ILE A 183 -6.88 -4.94 -0.11
C ILE A 183 -7.50 -3.68 -0.71
N LEU A 184 -7.98 -2.77 0.15
CA LEU A 184 -8.58 -1.49 -0.26
C LEU A 184 -7.51 -0.43 -0.52
N PHE A 185 -6.49 -0.38 0.34
CA PHE A 185 -5.36 0.53 0.20
C PHE A 185 -4.06 -0.16 0.59
N VAL A 186 -2.97 0.18 -0.06
CA VAL A 186 -1.63 -0.34 0.24
C VAL A 186 -0.58 0.75 0.04
N GLY A 187 0.44 0.74 0.90
CA GLY A 187 1.60 1.58 0.70
C GLY A 187 2.80 1.11 1.49
N ALA A 188 3.95 1.73 1.22
CA ALA A 188 5.17 1.52 1.95
C ALA A 188 5.84 2.85 2.28
N PHE A 189 6.26 3.00 3.53
CA PHE A 189 7.14 4.08 3.95
C PHE A 189 8.57 3.58 3.93
N ASN A 190 9.37 4.15 3.04
CA ASN A 190 10.77 3.79 2.83
C ASN A 190 11.67 5.01 2.58
N LYS A 191 11.17 6.21 2.86
CA LYS A 191 11.93 7.46 2.74
C LYS A 191 11.69 8.28 4.00
N PHE A 192 12.77 8.65 4.66
CA PHE A 192 12.76 9.59 5.77
C PHE A 192 13.41 10.87 5.28
N ALA A 193 12.83 12.02 5.63
CA ALA A 193 13.57 13.26 5.52
C ALA A 193 14.77 13.15 6.47
N TYR A 194 16.00 13.24 5.94
CA TYR A 194 17.12 13.57 6.79
C TYR A 194 16.88 15.01 7.25
N SER A 195 16.79 15.26 8.56
CA SER A 195 17.02 16.62 9.05
C SER A 195 18.39 17.03 8.56
N LEU A 196 18.46 18.11 7.78
CA LEU A 196 19.69 18.85 7.61
C LEU A 196 19.90 19.58 8.94
N ASP A 197 20.62 18.94 9.85
CA ASP A 197 21.23 19.61 11.00
C ASP A 197 22.65 20.06 10.61
#